data_AF-A0A2J1DRU4-F1
#
_entry.id   AF-A0A2J1DRU4-F1
#
_cell.length_a   1.000
_cell.length_b   1.000
_cell.length_c   1.000
_cell.angle_alpha   90.00
_cell.angle_beta   90.00
_cell.angle_gamma   90.00
#
_symmetry.space_group_name_H-M   'P 1'
#
loop_
_entity.id
_entity.type
_entity.pdbx_description
1 polymer ?
#
loop_
_entity_poly.entity_id
_entity_poly.type
_entity_poly.pdbx_seq_one_letter_code
_entity_poly.pdbx_strand_id
1 'polypeptide(L)'
;MEYVSKAELKKERTPSELWNWVKQKNDQIYYASDEGRKALRLHKGRTKQLMEEIYPLGIWAERKFGNTDQILLKPVIGSQNYDAIV
;
A
#
# COMPACT_ATOMS: atom_id res chain seq x y z
N MET A 1 -11.24 -13.65 -4.68
CA MET A 1 -9.79 -13.88 -4.46
C MET A 1 -9.23 -12.65 -3.77
N GLU A 2 -8.51 -12.83 -2.67
CA GLU A 2 -7.87 -11.74 -1.92
C GLU A 2 -6.38 -11.71 -2.31
N TYR A 3 -5.95 -10.65 -2.98
CA TYR A 3 -4.58 -10.52 -3.52
C TYR A 3 -3.56 -9.99 -2.50
N VAL A 4 -4.05 -9.29 -1.48
CA VAL A 4 -3.26 -8.72 -0.38
C VAL A 4 -4.17 -8.63 0.83
N SER A 5 -3.66 -9.00 2.01
CA SER A 5 -4.45 -9.02 3.26
C SER A 5 -4.43 -7.70 4.01
N LYS A 6 -5.35 -7.50 4.97
CA LYS A 6 -5.33 -6.33 5.88
C LYS A 6 -4.02 -6.24 6.67
N ALA A 7 -3.55 -7.38 7.15
CA ALA A 7 -2.36 -7.46 8.00
C ALA A 7 -1.11 -7.04 7.22
N GLU A 8 -0.98 -7.48 5.97
CA GLU A 8 0.12 -7.07 5.09
C GLU A 8 0.14 -5.56 4.84
N LEU A 9 -1.03 -4.97 4.57
CA LEU A 9 -1.17 -3.53 4.33
C LEU A 9 -0.83 -2.68 5.57
N LYS A 10 -1.15 -3.17 6.77
CA LYS A 10 -0.90 -2.47 8.05
C LYS A 10 0.46 -2.75 8.66
N LYS A 11 1.23 -3.71 8.13
CA LYS A 11 2.53 -4.06 8.68
C LYS A 11 3.47 -2.85 8.64
N GLU A 12 4.05 -2.56 9.80
CA GLU A 12 5.04 -1.49 9.94
C GLU A 12 6.31 -1.85 9.18
N ARG A 13 6.87 -0.86 8.48
CA ARG A 13 8.04 -0.99 7.61
C ARG A 13 8.82 0.30 7.64
N THR A 14 10.14 0.22 7.42
CA THR A 14 10.93 1.41 7.10
C THR A 14 10.48 2.00 5.76
N PRO A 15 10.84 3.26 5.42
CA PRO A 15 10.49 3.87 4.14
C PRO A 15 10.89 3.02 2.93
N SER A 16 12.14 2.57 2.88
CA SER A 16 12.63 1.75 1.76
C SER A 16 12.03 0.36 1.74
N GLU A 17 11.80 -0.25 2.90
CA GLU A 17 11.07 -1.53 2.97
C GLU A 17 9.64 -1.41 2.45
N LEU A 18 8.92 -0.34 2.81
CA LEU A 18 7.55 -0.11 2.34
C LEU A 18 7.52 0.08 0.82
N TRP A 19 8.42 0.91 0.29
CA TRP A 19 8.48 1.18 -1.13
C TRP A 19 8.85 -0.05 -1.95
N ASN A 20 9.84 -0.83 -1.50
CA ASN A 20 10.22 -2.06 -2.17
C ASN A 20 9.12 -3.11 -2.09
N TRP A 21 8.49 -3.26 -0.92
CA TRP A 21 7.38 -4.20 -0.75
C TRP A 21 6.18 -3.85 -1.64
N VAL A 22 5.77 -2.58 -1.70
CA VAL A 22 4.57 -2.20 -2.47
C VAL A 22 4.79 -2.35 -3.98
N LYS A 23 5.99 -2.04 -4.49
CA LYS A 23 6.36 -2.31 -5.89
C LYS A 23 6.32 -3.80 -6.20
N GLN A 24 7.00 -4.61 -5.38
CA GLN A 24 7.01 -6.07 -5.57
C GLN A 24 5.60 -6.66 -5.51
N LYS A 25 4.77 -6.21 -4.55
CA LYS A 25 3.39 -6.68 -4.42
C LYS A 25 2.52 -6.27 -5.61
N ASN A 26 2.67 -5.03 -6.10
CA ASN A 26 2.00 -4.58 -7.32
C ASN A 26 2.37 -5.48 -8.51
N ASP A 27 3.66 -5.73 -8.72
CA ASP A 27 4.13 -6.54 -9.85
C ASP A 27 3.66 -8.00 -9.72
N GLN A 28 3.74 -8.58 -8.52
CA GLN A 28 3.20 -9.91 -8.24
C GLN A 28 1.72 -10.02 -8.64
N ILE A 29 0.89 -9.04 -8.30
CA ILE A 29 -0.54 -9.09 -8.63
C ILE A 29 -0.78 -8.80 -10.12
N TYR A 30 -0.06 -7.85 -10.70
CA TYR A 30 -0.24 -7.41 -12.08
C TYR A 30 0.14 -8.48 -13.11
N TYR A 31 1.20 -9.24 -12.82
CA TYR A 31 1.73 -10.26 -13.71
C TYR A 31 1.25 -11.68 -13.40
N ALA A 32 0.60 -11.93 -12.26
CA ALA A 32 0.10 -13.26 -11.90
C ALA A 32 -1.06 -13.75 -12.79
N SER A 33 -2.02 -12.88 -13.13
CA SER A 33 -3.14 -13.22 -14.03
C SER A 33 -3.85 -11.99 -14.59
N ASP A 34 -4.68 -12.18 -15.61
CA ASP A 34 -5.54 -11.11 -16.14
C ASP A 34 -6.57 -10.62 -15.11
N GLU A 35 -7.05 -11.50 -14.22
CA GLU A 35 -7.92 -11.12 -13.10
C GLU A 35 -7.17 -10.25 -12.09
N GLY A 36 -5.92 -10.58 -11.75
CA GLY A 36 -5.08 -9.76 -10.86
C GLY A 36 -4.82 -8.38 -11.45
N ARG A 37 -4.48 -8.33 -12.75
CA ARG A 37 -4.34 -7.08 -13.51
C ARG A 37 -5.63 -6.26 -13.51
N LYS A 38 -6.78 -6.88 -13.79
CA LYS A 38 -8.10 -6.22 -13.72
C LYS A 38 -8.41 -5.75 -12.30
N ALA A 39 -8.06 -6.52 -11.28
CA ALA A 39 -8.30 -6.15 -9.89
C ALA A 39 -7.49 -4.92 -9.47
N LEU A 40 -6.23 -4.79 -9.90
CA LEU A 40 -5.43 -3.57 -9.69
C LEU A 40 -6.02 -2.39 -10.44
N ARG A 41 -6.31 -2.52 -11.74
CA ARG A 41 -6.83 -1.42 -12.58
C ARG A 41 -8.21 -0.91 -12.14
N LEU A 42 -9.06 -1.80 -11.65
CA LEU A 42 -10.43 -1.49 -11.23
C LEU A 42 -10.54 -1.29 -9.70
N HIS A 43 -9.43 -1.30 -8.98
CA HIS A 43 -9.38 -1.07 -7.52
C HIS A 43 -10.35 -2.01 -6.77
N LYS A 44 -10.37 -3.31 -7.13
CA LYS A 44 -11.30 -4.29 -6.55
C LYS A 44 -10.81 -4.84 -5.21
N GLY A 45 -11.67 -4.77 -4.20
CA GLY A 45 -11.35 -5.29 -2.87
C GLY A 45 -10.15 -4.56 -2.28
N ARG A 46 -9.17 -5.30 -1.74
CA ARG A 46 -8.01 -4.71 -1.06
C ARG A 46 -6.94 -4.12 -1.97
N THR A 47 -7.02 -4.34 -3.28
CA THR A 47 -6.14 -3.64 -4.23
C THR A 47 -6.42 -2.14 -4.24
N LYS A 48 -7.64 -1.71 -3.84
CA LYS A 48 -7.96 -0.29 -3.65
C LYS A 48 -7.04 0.36 -2.62
N GLN A 49 -6.99 -0.16 -1.40
CA GLN A 49 -6.11 0.40 -0.36
C GLN A 49 -4.64 0.26 -0.72
N LEU A 50 -4.25 -0.82 -1.41
CA LEU A 50 -2.89 -0.96 -1.91
C LEU A 50 -2.52 0.21 -2.84
N MET A 51 -3.38 0.56 -3.79
CA MET A 51 -3.10 1.57 -4.82
C MET A 51 -3.35 3.01 -4.35
N GLU A 52 -4.41 3.26 -3.58
CA GLU A 52 -4.82 4.61 -3.19
C GLU A 52 -4.16 5.08 -1.90
N GLU A 53 -3.76 4.17 -1.01
CA GLU A 53 -3.25 4.52 0.32
C GLU A 53 -1.79 4.11 0.49
N ILE A 54 -1.45 2.84 0.20
CA ILE A 54 -0.10 2.33 0.47
C ILE A 54 0.92 2.73 -0.59
N TYR A 55 0.57 2.64 -1.87
CA TYR A 55 1.46 3.00 -2.98
C TYR A 55 1.96 4.45 -2.90
N PRO A 56 1.08 5.47 -2.76
CA PRO A 56 1.53 6.85 -2.61
C PRO A 56 2.31 7.07 -1.30
N LEU A 57 1.94 6.41 -0.20
CA LEU A 57 2.70 6.48 1.06
C LEU A 57 4.13 5.98 0.88
N GLY A 58 4.32 4.86 0.16
CA GLY A 58 5.64 4.32 -0.16
C GLY A 58 6.49 5.28 -0.98
N ILE A 59 5.93 5.89 -2.04
CA ILE A 59 6.64 6.89 -2.84
C ILE A 59 7.02 8.10 -1.98
N TRP A 60 6.06 8.64 -1.23
CA TRP A 60 6.27 9.84 -0.42
C TRP A 60 7.35 9.58 0.64
N ALA A 61 7.24 8.48 1.37
CA ALA A 61 8.15 8.21 2.48
C ALA A 61 9.58 7.95 2.00
N GLU A 62 9.75 7.18 0.93
CA GLU A 62 11.06 6.96 0.31
C GLU A 62 11.70 8.28 -0.12
N ARG A 63 10.92 9.19 -0.73
CA ARG A 63 11.44 10.50 -1.13
C ARG A 63 11.72 11.43 0.04
N LYS A 64 10.93 11.33 1.12
CA LYS A 64 11.01 12.24 2.27
C LYS A 64 12.11 11.85 3.25
N PHE A 65 12.28 10.56 3.49
CA PHE A 65 13.17 10.03 4.53
C PHE A 65 14.34 9.23 3.96
N GLY A 66 14.28 8.81 2.70
CA GLY A 66 15.31 8.01 2.06
C GLY A 66 15.48 6.64 2.72
N ASN A 67 16.67 6.09 2.55
CA ASN A 67 17.05 4.82 3.16
C ASN A 67 17.49 5.04 4.61
N THR A 68 16.53 4.91 5.53
CA THR A 68 16.76 4.98 6.98
C THR A 68 16.01 3.88 7.69
N ASP A 69 16.64 3.30 8.71
CA ASP A 69 16.07 2.34 9.66
C ASP A 69 15.56 3.01 10.95
N GLN A 70 15.76 4.32 11.10
CA GLN A 70 15.37 5.08 12.31
C GLN A 70 13.89 5.47 12.34
N ILE A 71 13.15 5.22 11.25
CA ILE A 71 11.74 5.59 11.10
C ILE A 71 10.96 4.36 10.68
N LEU A 72 9.84 4.10 11.36
CA LEU A 72 8.84 3.12 10.97
C LEU A 72 7.57 3.82 10.53
N LEU A 73 7.07 3.44 9.36
CA LEU A 73 5.77 3.88 8.86
C LEU A 73 4.72 2.89 9.33
N LYS A 74 3.63 3.42 9.89
CA LYS A 74 2.47 2.65 10.34
C LYS A 74 1.25 3.00 9.50
N PRO A 75 0.96 2.25 8.42
CA PRO A 75 -0.18 2.56 7.58
C PRO A 75 -1.51 2.40 8.31
N VAL A 76 -2.32 3.45 8.29
CA VAL A 76 -3.70 3.44 8.80
C VAL A 76 -4.63 3.40 7.59
N ILE A 77 -5.15 2.21 7.29
CA ILE A 77 -5.91 1.99 6.07
C ILE A 77 -7.43 2.04 6.23
N GLY A 78 -8.11 2.53 5.19
CA GLY A 78 -9.56 2.67 5.09
C GLY A 78 -10.09 4.02 5.57
N SER A 79 -11.41 4.16 5.56
CA SER A 79 -12.08 5.39 6.01
C SER A 79 -11.78 5.65 7.49
N GLN A 80 -11.19 6.80 7.73
CA GLN A 80 -11.05 7.39 9.05
C GLN A 80 -12.01 8.58 9.08
N ASN A 81 -12.86 8.66 10.09
CA ASN A 81 -13.75 9.80 10.28
C ASN A 81 -12.91 11.00 10.72
N TYR A 82 -12.34 11.72 9.74
CA TYR A 82 -11.68 13.00 9.93
C TYR A 82 -12.55 14.19 9.53
N ASP A 83 -13.80 13.92 9.14
CA ASP A 83 -14.79 14.99 8.92
C ASP A 83 -14.90 15.80 10.21
N ALA A 84 -14.81 17.12 10.07
CA ALA A 84 -15.06 18.02 11.18
C ALA A 84 -16.48 17.76 11.68
N ILE A 85 -16.60 17.44 12.97
CA ILE A 85 -17.89 17.50 13.65
C ILE A 85 -18.25 18.99 13.68
N VAL A 86 -19.24 19.39 12.87
CA VAL A 86 -19.80 20.75 12.86
C VAL A 86 -20.86 20.85 13.95
#